data_AF-A0A8I2YCI9-F1
#
_entry.id   AF-A0A8I2YCI9-F1
#
_cell.length_a   1.000
_cell.length_b   1.000
_cell.length_c   1.000
_cell.angle_alpha   90.00
_cell.angle_beta   90.00
_cell.angle_gamma   90.00
#
_symmetry.space_group_name_H-M   'P 1'
#
loop_
_entity.id
_entity.type
_entity.pdbx_description
1 polymer ?
#
loop_
_entity_poly.entity_id
_entity_poly.type
_entity_poly.pdbx_seq_one_letter_code
_entity_poly.pdbx_strand_id
1 'polypeptide(L)'
;MSAARTLLHVEQVKKSYNNLDRARKLARKSSDYSTHTTRHVLTTACLEKCHNRIPYAWQLDSAEAFFLGLDCTVIAGTGSGKSLPFVMPSMICPEKILIVISPLNSLEADQVSLIY
;
A
#
# COMPACT_ATOMS: atom_id res chain seq x y z
N MET A 1 -9.43 -15.24 -21.59
CA MET A 1 -9.55 -15.70 -20.18
C MET A 1 -10.89 -16.41 -20.02
N SER A 2 -10.95 -17.54 -19.29
CA SER A 2 -12.21 -18.27 -19.04
C SER A 2 -13.09 -17.52 -18.04
N ALA A 3 -14.41 -17.51 -18.24
CA ALA A 3 -15.39 -16.84 -17.39
C ALA A 3 -15.28 -17.22 -15.90
N ALA A 4 -14.93 -18.48 -15.61
CA ALA A 4 -14.72 -18.96 -14.24
C ALA A 4 -13.56 -18.22 -13.52
N ARG A 5 -12.48 -17.90 -14.24
CA ARG A 5 -11.34 -17.14 -13.65
C ARG A 5 -11.73 -15.70 -13.34
N THR A 6 -12.56 -15.08 -14.18
CA THR A 6 -13.06 -13.72 -13.96
C THR A 6 -13.94 -13.66 -12.72
N LEU A 7 -14.85 -14.62 -12.53
CA LEU A 7 -15.70 -14.69 -11.34
C LEU A 7 -14.89 -14.85 -10.05
N LEU A 8 -13.93 -15.79 -10.05
CA LEU A 8 -13.02 -15.98 -8.92
C LEU A 8 -12.24 -14.69 -8.58
N HIS A 9 -11.75 -13.98 -9.61
CA HIS A 9 -11.07 -12.71 -9.40
C HIS A 9 -11.98 -11.66 -8.74
N VAL A 10 -13.22 -11.53 -9.20
CA VAL A 10 -14.21 -10.60 -8.62
C VAL A 10 -14.49 -10.93 -7.15
N GLU A 11 -14.63 -12.20 -6.81
CA GLU A 11 -14.83 -12.65 -5.42
C GLU A 11 -13.62 -12.34 -4.53
N GLN A 12 -12.41 -12.58 -5.04
CA GLN A 12 -11.16 -12.23 -4.33
C GLN A 12 -11.06 -10.74 -4.07
N VAL A 13 -11.34 -9.90 -5.08
CA VAL A 13 -11.35 -8.44 -4.95
C VAL A 13 -12.35 -8.00 -3.88
N LYS A 14 -13.58 -8.53 -3.93
CA LYS A 14 -14.62 -8.24 -2.93
C LYS A 14 -14.17 -8.60 -1.52
N LYS A 15 -13.53 -9.76 -1.34
CA LYS A 15 -13.01 -10.20 -0.04
C LYS A 15 -11.92 -9.25 0.47
N SER A 16 -10.99 -8.83 -0.38
CA SER A 16 -9.93 -7.88 -0.02
C SER A 16 -10.49 -6.54 0.48
N TYR A 17 -11.47 -5.98 -0.24
CA TYR A 17 -12.11 -4.72 0.16
C TYR A 17 -12.92 -4.86 1.46
N ASN A 18 -13.60 -5.98 1.66
CA ASN A 18 -14.28 -6.26 2.93
C ASN A 18 -13.31 -6.34 4.12
N ASN A 19 -12.12 -6.91 3.92
CA ASN A 19 -11.08 -6.97 4.95
C ASN A 19 -10.58 -5.57 5.31
N LEU A 20 -10.30 -4.74 4.30
CA LEU A 20 -9.88 -3.35 4.49
C LEU A 20 -10.95 -2.54 5.24
N ASP A 21 -12.21 -2.64 4.83
CA ASP A 21 -13.31 -1.93 5.51
C ASP A 21 -13.52 -2.39 6.95
N ARG A 22 -13.32 -3.69 7.22
CA ARG A 22 -13.34 -4.22 8.59
C ARG A 22 -12.20 -3.62 9.41
N ALA A 23 -10.97 -3.59 8.88
CA ALA A 23 -9.82 -3.01 9.57
C ALA A 23 -10.03 -1.52 9.87
N ARG A 24 -10.55 -0.75 8.90
CA ARG A 24 -10.92 0.65 9.09
C ARG A 24 -11.92 0.84 10.23
N LYS A 25 -12.97 0.02 10.26
CA LYS A 25 -14.00 0.07 11.32
C LYS A 25 -13.44 -0.28 12.70
N LEU A 26 -12.53 -1.26 12.78
CA LEU A 26 -11.88 -1.64 14.03
C LEU A 26 -10.97 -0.52 14.53
N ALA A 27 -10.11 0.03 13.66
CA ALA A 27 -9.19 1.10 14.00
C ALA A 27 -9.92 2.38 14.46
N ARG A 28 -11.04 2.75 13.82
CA ARG A 28 -11.90 3.86 14.26
C ARG A 28 -12.47 3.68 15.68
N LYS A 29 -12.65 2.43 16.12
CA LYS A 29 -13.18 2.13 17.46
C LYS A 29 -12.10 2.13 18.53
N SER A 30 -10.88 1.76 18.17
CA SER A 30 -9.76 1.59 19.10
C SER A 30 -8.78 2.77 19.15
N SER A 31 -8.89 3.73 18.23
CA SER A 31 -7.99 4.87 18.08
C SER A 31 -8.68 6.03 17.37
N ASP A 32 -8.05 7.21 17.32
CA ASP A 32 -8.51 8.38 16.54
C ASP A 32 -8.23 8.23 15.02
N TYR A 33 -8.28 7.00 14.52
CA TYR A 33 -7.99 6.70 13.13
C TYR A 33 -9.11 7.22 12.20
N SER A 34 -8.72 7.89 11.13
CA SER A 34 -9.61 8.35 10.05
C SER A 34 -9.03 7.99 8.69
N THR A 35 -9.81 7.27 7.88
CA THR A 35 -9.41 6.93 6.50
C THR A 35 -9.10 8.18 5.67
N HIS A 36 -9.89 9.25 5.83
CA HIS A 36 -9.70 10.48 5.08
C HIS A 36 -8.37 11.14 5.45
N THR A 37 -8.11 11.29 6.76
CA THR A 37 -6.87 11.87 7.27
C THR A 37 -5.66 11.02 6.89
N THR A 38 -5.71 9.71 7.11
CA THR A 38 -4.61 8.79 6.77
C THR A 38 -4.30 8.83 5.28
N ARG A 39 -5.31 8.72 4.40
CA ARG A 39 -5.09 8.77 2.94
C ARG A 39 -4.59 10.13 2.48
N HIS A 40 -5.05 11.22 3.09
CA HIS A 40 -4.55 12.55 2.81
C HIS A 40 -3.06 12.66 3.14
N VAL A 41 -2.66 12.32 4.37
CA VAL A 41 -1.26 12.38 4.80
C VAL A 41 -0.36 11.48 3.96
N LEU A 42 -0.81 10.26 3.64
CA LEU A 42 -0.10 9.36 2.72
C LEU A 42 0.07 9.98 1.32
N THR A 43 -0.95 10.65 0.80
CA THR A 43 -0.88 11.33 -0.50
C THR A 43 0.07 12.52 -0.46
N THR A 44 -0.02 13.36 0.57
CA THR A 44 0.87 14.50 0.78
C THR A 44 2.33 14.05 0.87
N ALA A 45 2.62 13.03 1.68
CA ALA A 45 3.97 12.48 1.80
C ALA A 45 4.51 11.92 0.48
N CYS A 46 3.65 11.25 -0.31
CA CYS A 46 4.00 10.78 -1.65
C CYS A 46 4.33 11.94 -2.60
N LEU A 47 3.54 13.02 -2.59
CA LEU A 47 3.81 14.19 -3.43
C LEU A 47 5.16 14.83 -3.08
N GLU A 48 5.41 15.03 -1.79
CA GLU A 48 6.66 15.62 -1.29
C GLU A 48 7.89 14.76 -1.61
N LYS A 49 7.78 13.43 -1.46
CA LYS A 49 8.93 12.50 -1.55
C LYS A 49 9.08 11.82 -2.91
N CYS A 50 8.09 11.91 -3.80
CA CYS A 50 8.10 11.19 -5.09
C CYS A 50 7.90 12.12 -6.29
N HIS A 51 8.53 13.30 -6.29
CA HIS A 51 8.50 14.26 -7.40
C HIS A 51 7.08 14.66 -7.84
N ASN A 52 6.20 14.97 -6.88
CA ASN A 52 4.80 15.34 -7.13
C ASN A 52 3.98 14.28 -7.88
N ARG A 53 4.36 13.00 -7.80
CA ARG A 53 3.55 11.91 -8.38
C ARG A 53 2.36 11.60 -7.50
N ILE A 54 1.18 11.63 -8.10
CA ILE A 54 -0.08 11.26 -7.44
C ILE A 54 -0.17 9.74 -7.41
N PRO A 55 -0.36 9.11 -6.23
CA PRO A 55 -0.53 7.67 -6.11
C PRO A 55 -1.85 7.22 -6.74
N TYR A 56 -1.86 6.05 -7.37
CA TYR A 56 -3.08 5.42 -7.85
C TYR A 56 -3.98 5.00 -6.68
N ALA A 57 -5.30 4.93 -6.92
CA ALA A 57 -6.27 4.53 -5.91
C ALA A 57 -5.92 3.17 -5.25
N TRP A 58 -5.53 2.19 -6.06
CA TRP A 58 -5.15 0.85 -5.55
C TRP A 58 -3.86 0.87 -4.71
N GLN A 59 -2.95 1.82 -4.99
CA GLN A 59 -1.73 1.97 -4.19
C GLN A 59 -2.08 2.50 -2.81
N LEU A 60 -2.97 3.49 -2.73
CA LEU A 60 -3.50 4.01 -1.47
C LEU A 60 -4.28 2.95 -0.70
N ASP A 61 -5.09 2.14 -1.37
CA ASP A 61 -5.83 1.04 -0.72
C ASP A 61 -4.88 0.01 -0.10
N SER A 62 -3.83 -0.35 -0.82
CA SER A 62 -2.82 -1.31 -0.35
C SER A 62 -1.95 -0.71 0.76
N ALA A 63 -1.56 0.56 0.65
CA ALA A 63 -0.79 1.26 1.66
C ALA A 63 -1.56 1.41 2.97
N GLU A 64 -2.84 1.76 2.88
CA GLU A 64 -3.72 1.89 4.04
C GLU A 64 -4.02 0.54 4.70
N ALA A 65 -4.23 -0.52 3.91
CA ALA A 65 -4.37 -1.88 4.42
C ALA A 65 -3.11 -2.30 5.21
N PHE A 66 -1.93 -2.09 4.64
CA PHE A 66 -0.66 -2.40 5.28
C PHE A 66 -0.42 -1.54 6.54
N PHE A 67 -0.73 -0.24 6.48
CA PHE A 67 -0.67 0.67 7.63
C PHE A 67 -1.56 0.23 8.80
N LEU A 68 -2.73 -0.34 8.50
CA LEU A 68 -3.66 -0.90 9.48
C LEU A 68 -3.24 -2.29 10.01
N GLY A 69 -2.08 -2.81 9.59
CA GLY A 69 -1.55 -4.08 10.06
C GLY A 69 -2.15 -5.31 9.37
N LEU A 70 -2.71 -5.16 8.16
CA LEU A 70 -3.18 -6.30 7.36
C LEU A 70 -2.03 -6.90 6.55
N ASP A 71 -2.00 -8.23 6.46
CA ASP A 71 -1.20 -8.95 5.48
C ASP A 71 -1.76 -8.73 4.08
N CYS A 72 -0.91 -8.26 3.16
CA CYS A 72 -1.31 -7.86 1.82
C CYS A 72 -0.56 -8.66 0.75
N THR A 73 -1.29 -9.12 -0.27
CA THR A 73 -0.70 -9.65 -1.51
C THR A 73 -1.09 -8.73 -2.66
N VAL A 74 -0.10 -8.10 -3.29
CA VAL A 74 -0.30 -7.18 -4.42
C VAL A 74 0.25 -7.83 -5.70
N ILE A 75 -0.62 -7.97 -6.70
CA ILE A 75 -0.25 -8.48 -8.02
C ILE A 75 -0.40 -7.35 -9.02
N ALA A 76 0.74 -6.84 -9.51
CA ALA A 76 0.80 -5.79 -10.52
C ALA A 76 2.01 -6.00 -11.43
N GLY A 77 1.96 -5.43 -12.63
CA GLY A 77 3.04 -5.51 -13.60
C GLY A 77 4.35 -4.87 -13.12
N THR A 78 5.45 -5.22 -13.78
CA THR A 78 6.72 -4.49 -13.60
C THR A 78 6.56 -3.05 -14.06
N GLY A 79 7.16 -2.11 -13.34
CA GLY A 79 7.01 -0.67 -13.59
C GLY A 79 5.68 -0.06 -13.12
N SER A 80 4.69 -0.86 -12.69
CA SER A 80 3.40 -0.35 -12.21
C SER A 80 3.46 0.36 -10.85
N GLY A 81 4.65 0.44 -10.21
CA GLY A 81 4.80 1.12 -8.91
C GLY A 81 4.36 0.28 -7.71
N LYS A 82 4.44 -1.06 -7.79
CA LYS A 82 4.09 -1.97 -6.68
C LYS A 82 4.94 -1.83 -5.42
N SER A 83 6.08 -1.14 -5.50
CA SER A 83 6.91 -0.85 -4.32
C SER A 83 6.34 0.28 -3.46
N LEU A 84 5.64 1.24 -4.08
CA LEU A 84 5.16 2.43 -3.39
C LEU A 84 4.25 2.10 -2.18
N PRO A 85 3.26 1.18 -2.28
CA PRO A 85 2.34 0.93 -1.17
C PRO A 85 2.98 0.49 0.14
N PHE A 86 4.05 -0.31 0.11
CA PHE A 86 4.71 -0.74 1.35
C PHE A 86 5.69 0.31 1.90
N VAL A 87 6.20 1.22 1.05
CA VAL A 87 7.07 2.34 1.47
C VAL A 87 6.25 3.49 2.06
N MET A 88 5.04 3.75 1.56
CA MET A 88 4.24 4.91 2.00
C MET A 88 4.04 4.98 3.53
N PRO A 89 3.75 3.89 4.27
CA PRO A 89 3.67 3.93 5.72
C PRO A 89 4.94 4.42 6.43
N SER A 90 6.14 4.08 5.93
CA SER A 90 7.40 4.57 6.53
C SER A 90 7.64 6.06 6.24
N MET A 91 6.94 6.65 5.27
CA MET A 91 7.03 8.09 5.01
C MET A 91 6.34 8.92 6.09
N ILE A 92 5.36 8.37 6.80
CA ILE A 92 4.50 9.05 7.77
C ILE A 92 4.69 8.56 9.22
N CYS A 93 5.35 7.41 9.40
CA CYS A 93 5.73 6.83 10.69
C CYS A 93 7.26 6.69 10.76
N PRO A 94 8.01 7.79 10.98
CA PRO A 94 9.48 7.76 11.01
C PRO A 94 10.05 6.88 12.14
N GLU A 95 9.26 6.58 13.16
CA GLU A 95 9.61 5.71 14.27
C GLU A 95 9.55 4.21 13.93
N LYS A 96 8.93 3.84 12.80
CA LYS A 96 8.76 2.44 12.39
C LYS A 96 9.82 2.03 11.38
N ILE A 97 10.36 0.83 11.57
CA ILE A 97 11.34 0.22 10.65
C ILE A 97 10.59 -0.71 9.69
N LEU A 98 10.76 -0.48 8.39
CA LEU A 98 10.29 -1.36 7.33
C LEU A 98 11.45 -2.25 6.85
N ILE A 99 11.27 -3.56 6.94
CA ILE A 99 12.22 -4.54 6.41
C ILE A 99 11.72 -5.03 5.06
N VAL A 100 12.46 -4.74 4.00
CA VAL A 100 12.19 -5.23 2.64
C VAL A 100 13.17 -6.35 2.33
N ILE A 101 12.66 -7.52 1.96
CA ILE A 101 13.48 -8.67 1.56
C ILE A 101 13.35 -8.83 0.05
N SER A 102 14.46 -8.67 -0.67
CA SER A 102 14.54 -8.89 -2.11
C SER A 102 15.56 -9.99 -2.39
N PRO A 103 15.30 -10.91 -3.33
CA PRO A 103 16.28 -11.91 -3.73
C PRO A 103 17.42 -11.34 -4.61
N LEU A 104 17.32 -10.08 -5.04
CA LEU A 104 18.25 -9.45 -5.98
C LEU A 104 18.92 -8.22 -5.35
N ASN A 105 20.22 -8.33 -5.07
CA ASN A 105 21.03 -7.23 -4.50
C ASN A 105 21.04 -5.99 -5.40
N SER A 106 21.04 -6.17 -6.74
CA SER A 106 21.01 -5.04 -7.69
C SER A 106 19.70 -4.25 -7.57
N LEU A 107 18.58 -4.94 -7.34
CA LEU A 107 17.28 -4.30 -7.15
C LEU A 107 17.23 -3.52 -5.83
N GLU A 108 17.91 -4.01 -4.79
CA GLU A 108 18.04 -3.28 -3.53
C GLU A 108 18.86 -2.00 -3.70
N ALA A 109 20.00 -2.08 -4.40
CA ALA A 109 20.83 -0.92 -4.70
C ALA A 109 20.04 0.15 -5.48
N ASP A 110 19.29 -0.26 -6.50
CA ASP A 110 18.44 0.64 -7.28
C ASP A 110 17.37 1.31 -6.40
N GLN A 111 16.72 0.54 -5.50
CA GLN A 111 15.69 1.08 -4.61
C GLN A 111 16.24 2.05 -3.56
N VAL A 112 17.44 1.81 -3.02
CA VAL A 112 18.09 2.73 -2.07
C VAL A 112 18.51 4.02 -2.76
N SER A 113 19.06 3.93 -3.97
CA SER A 113 19.47 5.12 -4.75
C SER A 113 18.32 6.05 -5.13
N LEU A 114 17.08 5.56 -5.12
CA LEU A 114 15.87 6.35 -5.38
C LEU A 114 15.29 7.04 -4.13
N ILE A 115 15.79 6.71 -2.93
CA ILE A 115 15.30 7.22 -1.65
C ILE A 115 16.21 8.33 -1.09
N TYR A 116 17.44 8.48 -1.61
CA TYR A 116 18.42 9.52 -1.26
C TYR A 116 18.69 10.46 -2.44
#